data_AF-A0A151LQM3-F1
#
_entry.id   AF-A0A151LQM3-F1
#
_cell.length_a   1.000
_cell.length_b   1.000
_cell.length_c   1.000
_cell.angle_alpha   90.00
_cell.angle_beta   90.00
_cell.angle_gamma   90.00
#
_symmetry.space_group_name_H-M   'P 1'
#
loop_
_entity.id
_entity.type
_entity.pdbx_description
1 polymer ?
#
loop_
_entity_poly.entity_id
_entity_poly.type
_entity_poly.pdbx_seq_one_letter_code
_entity_poly.pdbx_strand_id
1 'polypeptide(L)'
;MHKEEKEKDKKKDKDYHNDYHNDYLNDYLNDHHNDYHNDCNNNEREGSIHGDNIHAYEEQNYENDILNIINKEMDNIKSNDPIKNNCNNSYNNNIFDMNFLEQDQLFLEKINQDNVVSAHYTSEYDNNEKEKSDDLKNKLVHKNISLNIHNIISSANLCIDINLRLVAVSIRNAEYNPSKINTLIIRLNKPQCTALIFKNGRIMLTGTRTKKDSIMGCKKIAKIIKIVTKDKVKFCNFKIENIIASANCNIPIRLEVLAHDHKEYCNYEPELFAGLVYRYKPTSNLKSVILIFVSGKIIITGCKSVNKLYTVFQDIYNVLIQYKN
;
A
#
# COMPACT_ATOMS: atom_id res chain seq x y z
N MET A 1 32.78 27.38 36.51
CA MET A 1 33.09 26.32 35.54
C MET A 1 32.17 25.10 35.74
N HIS A 2 30.84 25.30 35.82
CA HIS A 2 29.85 24.22 36.05
C HIS A 2 28.43 24.63 35.60
N LYS A 3 28.30 25.27 34.43
CA LYS A 3 26.99 25.54 33.84
C LYS A 3 26.87 25.27 32.32
N GLU A 4 27.94 24.89 31.64
CA GLU A 4 27.91 24.65 30.17
C GLU A 4 27.81 23.18 29.74
N GLU A 5 27.89 22.22 30.67
CA GLU A 5 27.79 20.78 30.32
C GLU A 5 26.36 20.22 30.33
N LYS A 6 25.38 20.91 30.92
CA LYS A 6 23.99 20.40 30.99
C LYS A 6 23.10 20.74 29.79
N GLU A 7 23.59 21.51 28.82
CA GLU A 7 22.85 21.83 27.58
C GLU A 7 23.26 20.97 26.37
N LYS A 8 24.38 20.23 26.44
CA LYS A 8 24.79 19.31 25.36
C LYS A 8 24.10 17.94 25.43
N ASP A 9 23.63 17.52 26.60
CA ASP A 9 22.94 16.24 26.77
C ASP A 9 21.43 16.28 26.52
N LYS A 10 20.82 17.47 26.38
CA LYS A 10 19.40 17.60 25.97
C LYS A 10 19.18 17.69 24.46
N LYS A 11 20.25 17.69 23.65
CA LYS A 11 20.18 17.71 22.18
C LYS A 11 20.41 16.34 21.52
N LYS A 12 20.70 15.28 22.29
CA LYS A 12 20.91 13.91 21.75
C LYS A 12 19.68 12.99 21.79
N ASP A 13 18.58 13.40 22.42
CA ASP A 13 17.38 12.55 22.59
C ASP A 13 16.19 12.87 21.65
N LYS A 14 16.43 13.50 20.48
CA LYS A 14 15.35 13.86 19.54
C LYS A 14 15.35 13.18 18.17
N ASP A 15 16.34 12.34 17.85
CA ASP A 15 16.42 11.70 16.52
C ASP A 15 16.11 10.20 16.50
N TYR A 16 15.75 9.59 17.65
CA TYR A 16 15.34 8.18 17.72
C TYR A 16 13.81 8.00 17.61
N HIS A 17 13.21 8.51 16.53
CA HIS A 17 11.84 8.12 16.17
C HIS A 17 11.69 7.80 14.69
N ASN A 18 11.71 6.48 14.43
CA ASN A 18 11.10 5.76 13.31
C ASN A 18 11.60 6.09 11.89
N ASP A 19 12.78 5.54 11.57
CA ASP A 19 13.25 5.35 10.19
C ASP A 19 12.85 4.01 9.57
N TYR A 20 11.85 3.31 10.14
CA TYR A 20 11.35 2.04 9.62
C TYR A 20 11.01 2.08 8.12
N HIS A 21 10.55 3.22 7.58
CA HIS A 21 10.19 3.36 6.16
C HIS A 21 11.35 3.32 5.14
N ASN A 22 12.61 3.38 5.57
CA ASN A 22 13.77 3.35 4.66
C ASN A 22 14.32 1.94 4.37
N ASP A 23 13.93 0.93 5.17
CA ASP A 23 14.42 -0.47 5.01
C ASP A 23 13.63 -1.26 3.95
N TYR A 24 12.41 -0.84 3.65
CA TYR A 24 11.43 -1.53 2.78
C TYR A 24 11.94 -1.92 1.38
N LEU A 25 12.85 -1.12 0.80
CA LEU A 25 13.41 -1.38 -0.53
C LEU A 25 14.88 -1.85 -0.50
N ASN A 26 15.61 -1.63 0.60
CA ASN A 26 16.89 -2.31 0.79
C ASN A 26 16.64 -3.82 0.92
N ASP A 27 15.57 -4.20 1.63
CA ASP A 27 15.13 -5.60 1.67
C ASP A 27 14.64 -6.07 0.29
N TYR A 28 14.00 -5.22 -0.54
CA TYR A 28 13.56 -5.60 -1.90
C TYR A 28 14.75 -5.86 -2.83
N LEU A 29 15.77 -5.00 -2.78
CA LEU A 29 17.02 -5.17 -3.51
C LEU A 29 17.84 -6.37 -2.99
N ASN A 30 17.83 -6.62 -1.68
CA ASN A 30 18.54 -7.75 -1.06
C ASN A 30 17.89 -9.11 -1.35
N ASP A 31 16.57 -9.17 -1.53
CA ASP A 31 15.85 -10.43 -1.86
C ASP A 31 15.97 -10.76 -3.36
N HIS A 32 15.91 -9.76 -4.27
CA HIS A 32 16.19 -9.97 -5.71
C HIS A 32 17.61 -10.51 -5.96
N HIS A 33 18.55 -10.20 -5.07
CA HIS A 33 19.91 -10.77 -5.06
C HIS A 33 19.92 -12.32 -5.02
N ASN A 34 18.88 -12.98 -4.49
CA ASN A 34 18.76 -14.44 -4.42
C ASN A 34 17.98 -15.05 -5.58
N ASP A 35 17.01 -14.32 -6.16
CA ASP A 35 16.17 -14.86 -7.24
C ASP A 35 16.87 -14.81 -8.61
N TYR A 36 17.66 -13.77 -8.91
CA TYR A 36 18.44 -13.70 -10.15
C TYR A 36 19.58 -14.74 -10.23
N HIS A 37 20.14 -15.14 -9.07
CA HIS A 37 21.16 -16.20 -9.03
C HIS A 37 20.63 -17.58 -9.44
N ASN A 38 19.33 -17.84 -9.31
CA ASN A 38 18.72 -19.10 -9.69
C ASN A 38 18.37 -19.18 -11.19
N ASP A 39 18.04 -18.06 -11.83
CA ASP A 39 17.62 -18.04 -13.24
C ASP A 39 18.79 -17.91 -14.24
N CYS A 40 19.94 -17.34 -13.82
CA CYS A 40 21.15 -17.29 -14.66
C CYS A 40 21.75 -18.68 -14.97
N ASN A 41 21.39 -19.73 -14.22
CA ASN A 41 21.93 -21.08 -14.43
C ASN A 41 21.15 -21.92 -15.47
N ASN A 42 20.04 -21.42 -16.03
CA ASN A 42 19.17 -22.25 -16.89
C ASN A 42 19.02 -21.81 -18.35
N ASN A 43 19.60 -20.70 -18.80
CA ASN A 43 19.36 -20.18 -20.16
C ASN A 43 20.62 -19.83 -20.97
N GLU A 44 21.64 -20.68 -20.95
CA GLU A 44 22.62 -20.74 -22.05
C GLU A 44 22.06 -21.59 -23.19
N ARG A 45 21.13 -21.04 -23.99
CA ARG A 45 20.88 -21.51 -25.37
C ARG A 45 20.68 -20.33 -26.29
N GLU A 46 21.65 -20.19 -27.19
CA GLU A 46 21.73 -19.19 -28.25
C GLU A 46 20.45 -19.12 -29.10
N GLY A 47 19.92 -17.92 -29.26
CA GLY A 47 18.85 -17.60 -30.20
C GLY A 47 18.74 -16.09 -30.36
N SER A 48 19.01 -15.59 -31.56
CA SER A 48 18.88 -14.18 -31.94
C SER A 48 17.44 -13.68 -31.72
N ILE A 49 17.22 -12.87 -30.67
CA ILE A 49 15.91 -12.31 -30.33
C ILE A 49 15.68 -11.01 -31.13
N HIS A 50 14.71 -11.03 -32.05
CA HIS A 50 14.19 -9.84 -32.74
C HIS A 50 13.53 -8.86 -31.75
N GLY A 51 13.68 -7.56 -32.00
CA GLY A 51 13.34 -6.45 -31.09
C GLY A 51 11.90 -6.38 -30.57
N ASP A 52 10.95 -7.08 -31.18
CA ASP A 52 9.56 -7.13 -30.71
C ASP A 52 9.38 -7.99 -29.43
N ASN A 53 10.28 -8.95 -29.19
CA ASN A 53 10.25 -9.80 -28.00
C ASN A 53 10.83 -9.12 -26.75
N ILE A 54 11.70 -8.12 -26.91
CA ILE A 54 12.33 -7.40 -25.80
C ILE A 54 11.30 -6.50 -25.09
N HIS A 55 10.43 -5.83 -25.86
CA HIS A 55 9.37 -4.99 -25.32
C HIS A 55 8.35 -5.76 -24.48
N ALA A 56 7.96 -6.96 -24.93
CA ALA A 56 7.07 -7.85 -24.18
C ALA A 56 7.72 -8.39 -22.89
N TYR A 57 9.02 -8.68 -22.94
CA TYR A 57 9.80 -9.10 -21.76
C TYR A 57 9.91 -7.98 -20.70
N GLU A 58 10.22 -6.75 -21.13
CA GLU A 58 10.25 -5.58 -20.25
C GLU A 58 8.88 -5.26 -19.63
N GLU A 59 7.80 -5.46 -20.38
CA GLU A 59 6.42 -5.28 -19.86
C GLU A 59 6.04 -6.30 -18.80
N GLN A 60 6.40 -7.57 -18.99
CA GLN A 60 6.15 -8.61 -18.01
C GLN A 60 6.94 -8.35 -16.71
N ASN A 61 8.20 -7.93 -16.82
CA ASN A 61 9.02 -7.60 -15.66
C ASN A 61 8.45 -6.42 -14.86
N TYR A 62 7.93 -5.40 -15.54
CA TYR A 62 7.34 -4.22 -14.90
C TYR A 62 6.06 -4.53 -14.09
N GLU A 63 5.14 -5.33 -14.63
CA GLU A 63 3.95 -5.76 -13.89
C GLU A 63 4.31 -6.69 -12.72
N ASN A 64 5.32 -7.55 -12.91
CA ASN A 64 5.86 -8.37 -11.83
C ASN A 64 6.45 -7.52 -10.70
N ASP A 65 7.18 -6.45 -11.00
CA ASP A 65 7.70 -5.53 -9.99
C ASP A 65 6.58 -4.85 -9.19
N ILE A 66 5.48 -4.45 -9.84
CA ILE A 66 4.30 -3.90 -9.15
C ILE A 66 3.71 -4.94 -8.18
N LEU A 67 3.54 -6.17 -8.65
CA LEU A 67 3.02 -7.27 -7.82
C LEU A 67 3.96 -7.59 -6.65
N ASN A 68 5.26 -7.61 -6.89
CA ASN A 68 6.27 -7.85 -5.86
C ASN A 68 6.24 -6.78 -4.77
N ILE A 69 6.11 -5.50 -5.13
CA ILE A 69 5.93 -4.41 -4.16
C ILE A 69 4.65 -4.62 -3.33
N ILE A 70 3.54 -4.98 -3.97
CA ILE A 70 2.25 -5.24 -3.28
C ILE A 70 2.38 -6.41 -2.29
N ASN A 71 3.01 -7.51 -2.72
CA ASN A 71 3.20 -8.71 -1.90
C ASN A 71 4.15 -8.45 -0.74
N LYS A 72 5.28 -7.77 -0.97
CA LYS A 72 6.23 -7.41 0.09
C LYS A 72 5.60 -6.49 1.12
N GLU A 73 4.76 -5.54 0.71
CA GLU A 73 3.98 -4.73 1.65
C GLU A 73 3.04 -5.59 2.50
N MET A 74 2.44 -6.65 1.94
CA MET A 74 1.64 -7.59 2.73
C MET A 74 2.46 -8.33 3.77
N ASP A 75 3.65 -8.79 3.40
CA ASP A 75 4.52 -9.52 4.31
C ASP A 75 5.08 -8.63 5.40
N ASN A 76 5.38 -7.37 5.08
CA ASN A 76 5.76 -6.35 6.05
C ASN A 76 4.64 -6.02 7.05
N ILE A 77 3.37 -6.03 6.62
CA ILE A 77 2.24 -5.82 7.53
C ILE A 77 2.05 -7.03 8.46
N LYS A 78 2.37 -8.25 7.98
CA LYS A 78 2.30 -9.47 8.79
C LYS A 78 3.42 -9.56 9.83
N SER A 79 4.63 -9.06 9.50
CA SER A 79 5.81 -9.12 10.37
C SER A 79 5.82 -8.02 11.44
N ASN A 80 5.32 -6.81 11.11
CA ASN A 80 5.29 -5.69 12.03
C ASN A 80 4.01 -5.67 12.85
N ASP A 81 4.00 -6.43 13.95
CA ASP A 81 2.94 -6.45 14.95
C ASP A 81 3.07 -5.22 15.87
N PRO A 82 2.31 -4.13 15.69
CA PRO A 82 2.51 -2.93 16.49
C PRO A 82 1.68 -3.09 17.77
N ILE A 83 2.26 -3.75 18.77
CA ILE A 83 1.82 -3.62 20.16
C ILE A 83 2.16 -2.21 20.62
N LYS A 84 1.30 -1.23 20.33
CA LYS A 84 1.25 0.03 21.08
C LYS A 84 -0.21 0.42 21.33
N ASN A 85 -0.65 0.09 22.55
CA ASN A 85 -1.76 0.75 23.21
C ASN A 85 -1.49 2.25 23.26
N ASN A 86 -2.38 3.04 22.68
CA ASN A 86 -2.66 4.40 23.13
C ASN A 86 -4.03 4.82 22.62
N CYS A 87 -5.07 4.29 23.26
CA CYS A 87 -6.37 4.96 23.32
C CYS A 87 -6.27 6.02 24.41
N ASN A 88 -5.66 7.18 24.11
CA ASN A 88 -5.80 8.38 24.93
C ASN A 88 -6.06 9.59 24.02
N ASN A 89 -7.14 10.27 24.35
CA ASN A 89 -7.85 11.35 23.67
C ASN A 89 -7.01 12.43 22.96
N SER A 90 -7.42 12.74 21.72
CA SER A 90 -7.69 14.13 21.30
C SER A 90 -8.57 14.12 20.04
N TYR A 91 -9.44 15.12 19.96
CA TYR A 91 -10.69 15.21 19.22
C TYR A 91 -10.58 15.24 17.68
N ASN A 92 -11.73 14.94 17.06
CA ASN A 92 -12.11 14.94 15.63
C ASN A 92 -11.73 13.71 14.81
N ASN A 93 -12.52 12.64 14.92
CA ASN A 93 -12.59 11.60 13.89
C ASN A 93 -14.01 11.05 13.78
N ASN A 94 -14.46 10.81 12.54
CA ASN A 94 -15.75 10.26 12.16
C ASN A 94 -16.06 8.95 12.89
N ILE A 95 -16.73 9.03 14.05
CA ILE A 95 -17.29 7.89 14.76
C ILE A 95 -18.60 7.54 14.08
N PHE A 96 -18.69 6.36 13.48
CA PHE A 96 -19.96 5.81 13.00
C PHE A 96 -20.44 4.78 14.02
N ASP A 97 -21.46 5.12 14.80
CA ASP A 97 -22.18 4.14 15.62
C ASP A 97 -23.00 3.22 14.70
N MET A 98 -22.61 1.95 14.64
CA MET A 98 -23.25 0.95 13.78
C MET A 98 -24.47 0.32 14.47
N ASN A 99 -25.53 1.10 14.71
CA ASN A 99 -26.82 0.56 15.16
C ASN A 99 -27.54 -0.11 13.96
N PHE A 100 -27.81 -1.43 14.03
CA PHE A 100 -28.52 -2.17 12.99
C PHE A 100 -29.52 -3.17 13.60
N LEU A 101 -30.72 -3.25 13.00
CA LEU A 101 -31.89 -4.06 13.38
C LEU A 101 -31.82 -5.51 12.86
N GLU A 102 -32.72 -6.35 13.40
CA GLU A 102 -33.03 -7.79 13.31
C GLU A 102 -32.82 -8.57 11.97
N GLN A 103 -32.42 -7.95 10.87
CA GLN A 103 -32.19 -8.62 9.57
C GLN A 103 -30.79 -9.25 9.41
N ASP A 104 -29.90 -9.12 10.40
CA ASP A 104 -28.49 -9.54 10.30
C ASP A 104 -28.28 -11.07 10.36
N GLN A 105 -29.30 -11.85 10.76
CA GLN A 105 -29.21 -13.32 10.81
C GLN A 105 -29.24 -13.94 9.39
N LEU A 106 -29.99 -13.35 8.45
CA LEU A 106 -30.02 -13.73 7.03
C LEU A 106 -28.69 -13.44 6.29
N PHE A 107 -27.87 -12.53 6.82
CA PHE A 107 -26.60 -12.12 6.21
C PHE A 107 -25.51 -13.20 6.35
N LEU A 108 -25.50 -13.95 7.45
CA LEU A 108 -24.58 -15.09 7.65
C LEU A 108 -24.90 -16.26 6.73
N GLU A 109 -26.18 -16.56 6.49
CA GLU A 109 -26.59 -17.61 5.55
C GLU A 109 -26.27 -17.24 4.10
N LYS A 110 -26.44 -15.96 3.71
CA LYS A 110 -26.05 -15.45 2.38
C LYS A 110 -24.53 -15.39 2.15
N ILE A 111 -23.72 -15.17 3.20
CA ILE A 111 -22.24 -15.30 3.11
C ILE A 111 -21.85 -16.76 2.79
N ASN A 112 -22.67 -17.73 3.21
CA ASN A 112 -22.40 -19.15 3.04
C ASN A 112 -22.96 -19.77 1.73
N GLN A 113 -23.90 -19.11 1.04
CA GLN A 113 -24.56 -19.68 -0.14
C GLN A 113 -24.22 -19.03 -1.49
N ASP A 114 -24.07 -17.70 -1.64
CA ASP A 114 -23.83 -17.12 -2.98
C ASP A 114 -22.86 -15.92 -2.97
N ASN A 115 -21.69 -16.14 -3.58
CA ASN A 115 -21.16 -15.15 -4.51
C ASN A 115 -22.12 -15.12 -5.71
N VAL A 116 -22.64 -13.94 -6.07
CA VAL A 116 -23.52 -13.61 -7.22
C VAL A 116 -24.96 -13.29 -6.82
N VAL A 117 -25.23 -11.99 -6.67
CA VAL A 117 -26.33 -11.16 -7.23
C VAL A 117 -26.47 -9.93 -6.32
N SER A 118 -26.57 -8.76 -6.97
CA SER A 118 -26.79 -7.42 -6.43
C SER A 118 -27.69 -7.39 -5.18
N ALA A 119 -27.11 -7.06 -4.03
CA ALA A 119 -27.90 -6.49 -2.95
C ALA A 119 -28.14 -5.02 -3.30
N HIS A 120 -29.36 -4.73 -3.78
CA HIS A 120 -29.92 -3.39 -3.85
C HIS A 120 -29.75 -2.72 -2.48
N TYR A 121 -28.84 -1.75 -2.41
CA TYR A 121 -28.84 -0.75 -1.35
C TYR A 121 -29.64 0.43 -1.90
N THR A 122 -30.81 0.66 -1.32
CA THR A 122 -31.56 1.89 -1.51
C THR A 122 -30.68 3.06 -1.08
N SER A 123 -30.46 3.94 -2.04
CA SER A 123 -29.75 5.20 -1.94
C SER A 123 -30.59 6.20 -1.15
N GLU A 124 -30.44 6.22 0.15
CA GLU A 124 -30.86 7.35 0.98
C GLU A 124 -29.71 7.67 1.92
N TYR A 125 -28.65 8.25 1.37
CA TYR A 125 -27.73 9.23 1.97
C TYR A 125 -26.65 9.47 0.91
N ASP A 126 -26.48 10.74 0.54
CA ASP A 126 -25.61 11.30 -0.50
C ASP A 126 -26.15 11.26 -1.93
N ASN A 127 -27.28 11.94 -2.15
CA ASN A 127 -27.47 12.72 -3.38
C ASN A 127 -27.50 14.19 -3.00
N ASN A 128 -26.38 14.89 -3.18
CA ASN A 128 -26.31 16.11 -3.97
C ASN A 128 -24.86 16.59 -4.09
N GLU A 129 -24.46 16.76 -5.35
CA GLU A 129 -23.30 17.50 -5.83
C GLU A 129 -21.89 16.90 -5.60
N LYS A 130 -21.44 16.09 -6.58
CA LYS A 130 -20.08 16.20 -7.20
C LYS A 130 -19.75 15.20 -8.31
N GLU A 131 -20.71 14.63 -9.02
CA GLU A 131 -20.40 13.70 -10.14
C GLU A 131 -19.97 14.38 -11.46
N LYS A 132 -19.45 15.62 -11.42
CA LYS A 132 -18.90 16.31 -12.61
C LYS A 132 -17.50 16.91 -12.44
N SER A 133 -16.85 16.76 -11.27
CA SER A 133 -15.55 17.38 -10.99
C SER A 133 -14.37 16.43 -10.82
N ASP A 134 -14.59 15.11 -10.79
CA ASP A 134 -13.55 14.15 -10.40
C ASP A 134 -12.74 13.60 -11.59
N ASP A 135 -13.26 13.70 -12.81
CA ASP A 135 -12.51 13.29 -14.03
C ASP A 135 -11.39 14.28 -14.42
N LEU A 136 -11.39 15.50 -13.88
CA LEU A 136 -10.39 16.53 -14.19
C LEU A 136 -9.16 16.55 -13.26
N LYS A 137 -9.10 15.69 -12.23
CA LYS A 137 -7.98 15.67 -11.27
C LYS A 137 -6.96 14.54 -11.48
N ASN A 138 -7.16 13.69 -12.50
CA ASN A 138 -6.34 12.50 -12.75
C ASN A 138 -5.38 12.61 -13.95
N LYS A 139 -4.98 13.83 -14.33
CA LYS A 139 -3.94 14.05 -15.34
C LYS A 139 -2.94 15.08 -14.83
N LEU A 140 -1.66 14.85 -15.12
CA LEU A 140 -0.76 15.98 -15.34
C LEU A 140 -1.27 16.69 -16.59
N VAL A 141 -2.17 17.67 -16.39
CA VAL A 141 -3.00 18.32 -17.42
C VAL A 141 -2.16 18.87 -18.58
N HIS A 142 -0.88 19.12 -18.37
CA HIS A 142 0.00 19.70 -19.39
C HIS A 142 0.65 18.69 -20.35
N LYS A 143 0.59 17.36 -20.12
CA LYS A 143 1.37 16.39 -20.93
C LYS A 143 0.70 15.06 -21.27
N ASN A 144 -0.57 14.86 -20.92
CA ASN A 144 -1.35 13.66 -21.25
C ASN A 144 -0.72 12.32 -20.79
N ILE A 145 -0.04 12.32 -19.63
CA ILE A 145 0.47 11.11 -18.99
C ILE A 145 -0.50 10.69 -17.88
N SER A 146 -0.93 9.42 -17.89
CA SER A 146 -1.82 8.85 -16.88
C SER A 146 -1.05 8.21 -15.74
N LEU A 147 -1.49 8.50 -14.51
CA LEU A 147 -1.02 7.84 -13.30
C LEU A 147 -2.04 6.76 -12.91
N ASN A 148 -1.59 5.51 -12.84
CA ASN A 148 -2.43 4.34 -12.58
C ASN A 148 -2.23 3.87 -11.15
N ILE A 149 -3.28 3.89 -10.33
CA ILE A 149 -3.23 3.34 -8.97
C ILE A 149 -3.50 1.83 -9.03
N HIS A 150 -2.55 1.05 -8.53
CA HIS A 150 -2.62 -0.41 -8.53
C HIS A 150 -3.11 -0.96 -7.20
N ASN A 151 -2.74 -0.32 -6.09
CA ASN A 151 -3.13 -0.77 -4.77
C ASN A 151 -3.17 0.37 -3.75
N ILE A 152 -4.14 0.30 -2.85
CA ILE A 152 -4.27 1.15 -1.67
C ILE A 152 -4.29 0.23 -0.46
N ILE A 153 -3.35 0.48 0.44
CA ILE A 153 -3.27 -0.15 1.74
C ILE A 153 -3.88 0.79 2.75
N SER A 154 -4.85 0.30 3.51
CA SER A 154 -5.56 1.08 4.52
C SER A 154 -5.59 0.36 5.86
N SER A 155 -5.81 1.12 6.92
CA SER A 155 -6.04 0.58 8.25
C SER A 155 -7.24 1.23 8.90
N ALA A 156 -7.86 0.50 9.82
CA ALA A 156 -8.93 0.98 10.68
C ALA A 156 -8.84 0.25 12.03
N ASN A 157 -9.63 0.67 13.01
CA ASN A 157 -9.74 -0.01 14.28
C ASN A 157 -11.22 -0.28 14.59
N LEU A 158 -11.51 -1.44 15.17
CA LEU A 158 -12.82 -1.80 15.70
C LEU A 158 -13.00 -1.45 17.18
N CYS A 159 -11.91 -1.03 17.83
CA CYS A 159 -11.85 -0.58 19.20
C CYS A 159 -12.37 -1.67 20.19
N ILE A 160 -12.09 -2.96 19.90
CA ILE A 160 -12.44 -4.14 20.73
C ILE A 160 -11.31 -5.19 20.72
N ASP A 161 -11.25 -6.04 21.74
CA ASP A 161 -10.41 -7.24 21.73
C ASP A 161 -11.15 -8.40 21.07
N ILE A 162 -10.53 -9.03 20.08
CA ILE A 162 -11.11 -10.07 19.24
C ILE A 162 -10.46 -11.42 19.57
N ASN A 163 -11.29 -12.41 19.90
CA ASN A 163 -10.85 -13.81 19.93
C ASN A 163 -10.70 -14.33 18.48
N LEU A 164 -9.49 -14.19 17.92
CA LEU A 164 -9.19 -14.56 16.53
C LEU A 164 -9.52 -16.03 16.21
N ARG A 165 -9.32 -16.94 17.17
CA ARG A 165 -9.63 -18.37 17.00
C ARG A 165 -11.14 -18.61 16.85
N LEU A 166 -11.95 -17.95 17.68
CA LEU A 166 -13.41 -18.02 17.58
C LEU A 166 -13.89 -17.51 16.22
N VAL A 167 -13.33 -16.40 15.75
CA VAL A 167 -13.70 -15.84 14.45
C VAL A 167 -13.28 -16.75 13.30
N ALA A 168 -12.08 -17.33 13.36
CA ALA A 168 -11.57 -18.26 12.35
C ALA A 168 -12.46 -19.51 12.19
N VAL A 169 -12.92 -20.10 13.29
CA VAL A 169 -13.83 -21.27 13.25
C VAL A 169 -15.21 -20.89 12.72
N SER A 170 -15.63 -19.64 12.91
CA SER A 170 -16.97 -19.17 12.54
C SER A 170 -17.09 -18.77 11.06
N ILE A 171 -15.97 -18.59 10.35
CA ILE A 171 -15.95 -18.05 8.98
C ILE A 171 -15.15 -18.99 8.09
N ARG A 172 -15.79 -19.54 7.04
CA ARG A 172 -15.16 -20.50 6.13
C ARG A 172 -13.90 -19.97 5.42
N ASN A 173 -13.93 -18.71 4.98
CA ASN A 173 -12.83 -18.07 4.24
C ASN A 173 -11.90 -17.25 5.16
N ALA A 174 -11.79 -17.67 6.42
CA ALA A 174 -10.86 -17.09 7.37
C ALA A 174 -9.69 -18.04 7.64
N GLU A 175 -8.48 -17.54 7.48
CA GLU A 175 -7.25 -18.28 7.74
C GLU A 175 -6.62 -17.73 9.04
N TYR A 176 -6.32 -18.60 10.00
CA TYR A 176 -5.61 -18.22 11.23
C TYR A 176 -4.58 -19.29 11.59
N ASN A 177 -3.30 -18.90 11.59
CA ASN A 177 -2.20 -19.75 12.01
C ASN A 177 -1.26 -18.97 12.94
N PRO A 178 -1.49 -19.00 14.27
CA PRO A 178 -0.71 -18.21 15.23
C PRO A 178 0.77 -18.57 15.25
N SER A 179 1.16 -19.78 14.84
CA SER A 179 2.56 -20.19 14.75
C SER A 179 3.30 -19.54 13.59
N LYS A 180 2.58 -19.07 12.56
CA LYS A 180 3.16 -18.29 11.46
C LYS A 180 3.03 -16.80 11.72
N ILE A 181 1.79 -16.33 11.88
CA ILE A 181 1.43 -14.92 12.04
C ILE A 181 0.23 -14.86 12.98
N ASN A 182 0.33 -14.09 14.06
CA ASN A 182 -0.74 -13.97 15.06
C ASN A 182 -1.87 -13.01 14.63
N THR A 183 -2.35 -13.18 13.40
CA THR A 183 -3.32 -12.32 12.74
C THR A 183 -4.30 -13.17 11.95
N LEU A 184 -5.58 -12.79 11.97
CA LEU A 184 -6.62 -13.45 11.19
C LEU A 184 -6.66 -12.86 9.79
N ILE A 185 -6.65 -13.70 8.76
CA ILE A 185 -6.73 -13.29 7.36
C ILE A 185 -8.13 -13.61 6.84
N ILE A 186 -8.82 -12.61 6.29
CA ILE A 186 -10.12 -12.78 5.63
C ILE A 186 -10.04 -12.21 4.22
N ARG A 187 -10.50 -12.97 3.23
CA ARG A 187 -10.55 -12.53 1.82
C ARG A 187 -11.99 -12.19 1.42
N LEU A 188 -12.17 -10.99 0.88
CA LEU A 188 -13.45 -10.52 0.35
C LEU A 188 -13.41 -10.47 -1.17
N ASN A 189 -14.53 -10.81 -1.82
CA ASN A 189 -14.65 -10.75 -3.27
C ASN A 189 -15.18 -9.41 -3.78
N LYS A 190 -16.00 -8.72 -2.97
CA LYS A 190 -16.56 -7.39 -3.31
C LYS A 190 -16.45 -6.45 -2.11
N PRO A 191 -15.61 -5.41 -2.15
CA PRO A 191 -14.51 -5.24 -3.11
C PRO A 191 -13.52 -6.41 -3.00
N GLN A 192 -12.80 -6.72 -4.08
CA GLN A 192 -11.76 -7.74 -4.06
C GLN A 192 -10.61 -7.24 -3.18
N CYS A 193 -10.48 -7.79 -1.98
CA CYS A 193 -9.50 -7.31 -1.01
C CYS A 193 -9.18 -8.39 0.03
N THR A 194 -8.01 -8.26 0.65
CA THR A 194 -7.60 -9.11 1.77
C THR A 194 -7.47 -8.24 3.02
N ALA A 195 -8.10 -8.70 4.11
CA ALA A 195 -8.07 -8.06 5.41
C ALA A 195 -7.25 -8.89 6.39
N LEU A 196 -6.38 -8.22 7.13
CA LEU A 196 -5.60 -8.73 8.23
C LEU A 196 -6.15 -8.12 9.52
N ILE A 197 -6.63 -8.96 10.43
CA ILE A 197 -7.37 -8.56 11.62
C ILE A 197 -6.56 -9.00 12.83
N PHE A 198 -6.17 -8.03 13.64
CA PHE A 198 -5.34 -8.23 14.82
C PHE A 198 -6.20 -8.41 16.05
N LYS A 199 -5.64 -9.06 17.09
CA LYS A 199 -6.34 -9.33 18.35
C LYS A 199 -6.90 -8.06 18.99
N ASN A 200 -6.22 -6.92 18.87
CA ASN A 200 -6.63 -5.63 19.43
C ASN A 200 -7.71 -4.88 18.61
N GLY A 201 -8.31 -5.53 17.61
CA GLY A 201 -9.35 -4.92 16.77
C GLY A 201 -8.83 -4.07 15.63
N ARG A 202 -7.50 -3.92 15.46
CA ARG A 202 -6.94 -3.27 14.28
C ARG A 202 -7.23 -4.11 13.04
N ILE A 203 -7.59 -3.44 11.95
CA ILE A 203 -7.75 -4.00 10.62
C ILE A 203 -6.68 -3.36 9.72
N MET A 204 -5.99 -4.18 8.95
CA MET A 204 -5.16 -3.78 7.80
C MET A 204 -5.78 -4.37 6.54
N LEU A 205 -5.97 -3.57 5.50
CA LEU A 205 -6.68 -3.97 4.29
C LEU A 205 -5.88 -3.60 3.04
N THR A 206 -5.84 -4.53 2.07
CA THR A 206 -5.17 -4.39 0.77
C THR A 206 -5.99 -4.92 -0.39
N GLY A 207 -5.56 -4.62 -1.61
CA GLY A 207 -6.12 -5.15 -2.87
C GLY A 207 -7.12 -4.21 -3.51
N THR A 208 -7.46 -3.10 -2.83
CA THR A 208 -8.38 -2.09 -3.34
C THR A 208 -7.65 -1.03 -4.15
N ARG A 209 -8.27 -0.51 -5.21
CA ARG A 209 -7.70 0.57 -6.05
C ARG A 209 -8.25 1.96 -5.72
N THR A 210 -9.37 2.02 -5.00
CA THR A 210 -10.02 3.29 -4.64
C THR A 210 -10.22 3.40 -3.14
N LYS A 211 -10.18 4.64 -2.62
CA LYS A 211 -10.46 4.91 -1.21
C LYS A 211 -11.86 4.45 -0.80
N LYS A 212 -12.84 4.59 -1.70
CA LYS A 212 -14.23 4.16 -1.47
C LYS A 212 -14.30 2.66 -1.23
N ASP A 213 -13.63 1.88 -2.07
CA ASP A 213 -13.54 0.43 -1.92
C ASP A 213 -12.80 0.04 -0.65
N SER A 214 -11.69 0.71 -0.31
CA SER A 214 -10.97 0.45 0.96
C SER A 214 -11.89 0.64 2.17
N ILE A 215 -12.67 1.72 2.21
CA ILE A 215 -13.63 1.99 3.30
C ILE A 215 -14.72 0.91 3.32
N MET A 216 -15.26 0.56 2.15
CA MET A 216 -16.31 -0.46 2.04
C MET A 216 -15.81 -1.82 2.52
N GLY A 217 -14.60 -2.23 2.15
CA GLY A 217 -13.95 -3.45 2.61
C GLY A 217 -13.82 -3.48 4.14
N CYS A 218 -13.26 -2.42 4.74
CA CYS A 218 -13.11 -2.35 6.20
C CYS A 218 -14.46 -2.37 6.92
N LYS A 219 -15.50 -1.70 6.39
CA LYS A 219 -16.86 -1.74 6.96
C LYS A 219 -17.48 -3.13 6.88
N LYS A 220 -17.26 -3.88 5.80
CA LYS A 220 -17.72 -5.27 5.68
C LYS A 220 -17.07 -6.17 6.73
N ILE A 221 -15.76 -6.03 6.92
CA ILE A 221 -15.04 -6.75 7.98
C ILE A 221 -15.59 -6.38 9.37
N ALA A 222 -15.79 -5.09 9.64
CA ALA A 222 -16.38 -4.62 10.89
C ALA A 222 -17.74 -5.29 11.18
N LYS A 223 -18.60 -5.39 10.16
CA LYS A 223 -19.91 -6.04 10.26
C LYS A 223 -19.78 -7.54 10.54
N ILE A 224 -18.89 -8.24 9.84
CA ILE A 224 -18.61 -9.66 10.06
C ILE A 224 -18.16 -9.91 11.51
N ILE A 225 -17.19 -9.13 12.00
CA ILE A 225 -16.69 -9.24 13.37
C ILE A 225 -17.79 -8.99 14.39
N LYS A 226 -18.59 -7.92 14.20
CA LYS A 226 -19.73 -7.61 15.08
C LYS A 226 -20.70 -8.78 15.21
N ILE A 227 -21.05 -9.39 14.09
CA ILE A 227 -22.03 -10.49 14.06
C ILE A 227 -21.48 -11.73 14.77
N VAL A 228 -20.23 -12.09 14.51
CA VAL A 228 -19.61 -13.29 15.07
C VAL A 228 -19.33 -13.14 16.58
N THR A 229 -18.82 -11.98 16.99
CA THR A 229 -18.47 -11.72 18.40
C THR A 229 -19.68 -11.34 19.24
N LYS A 230 -20.74 -10.78 18.62
CA LYS A 230 -21.89 -10.15 19.29
C LYS A 230 -21.50 -8.96 20.17
N ASP A 231 -20.29 -8.43 19.99
CA ASP A 231 -19.79 -7.27 20.72
C ASP A 231 -20.15 -5.96 20.02
N LYS A 232 -20.17 -4.88 20.81
CA LYS A 232 -20.31 -3.51 20.27
C LYS A 232 -19.00 -3.08 19.62
N VAL A 233 -18.95 -3.13 18.29
CA VAL A 233 -17.82 -2.61 17.50
C VAL A 233 -17.96 -1.12 17.22
N LYS A 234 -16.84 -0.38 17.20
CA LYS A 234 -16.78 1.00 16.72
C LYS A 234 -15.83 1.09 15.55
N PHE A 235 -16.28 1.62 14.42
CA PHE A 235 -15.40 1.86 13.28
C PHE A 235 -14.67 3.19 13.46
N CYS A 236 -13.41 3.12 13.88
CA CYS A 236 -12.59 4.24 14.30
C CYS A 236 -11.27 4.30 13.49
N ASN A 237 -10.66 5.48 13.39
CA ASN A 237 -9.28 5.68 12.88
C ASN A 237 -8.97 5.11 11.48
N PHE A 238 -9.91 5.22 10.54
CA PHE A 238 -9.61 4.85 9.15
C PHE A 238 -8.53 5.75 8.56
N LYS A 239 -7.47 5.15 8.01
CA LYS A 239 -6.39 5.86 7.33
C LYS A 239 -5.84 5.07 6.14
N ILE A 240 -5.35 5.79 5.13
CA ILE A 240 -4.52 5.22 4.07
C ILE A 240 -3.10 5.16 4.60
N GLU A 241 -2.50 3.98 4.55
CA GLU A 241 -1.13 3.74 5.01
C GLU A 241 -0.13 3.82 3.88
N ASN A 242 -0.53 3.36 2.68
CA ASN A 242 0.30 3.37 1.49
C ASN A 242 -0.56 3.35 0.22
N ILE A 243 -0.03 3.90 -0.87
CA ILE A 243 -0.59 3.87 -2.22
C ILE A 243 0.53 3.49 -3.16
N ILE A 244 0.28 2.46 -3.97
CA ILE A 244 1.19 1.97 -5.01
C ILE A 244 0.58 2.37 -6.35
N ALA A 245 1.33 3.15 -7.11
CA ALA A 245 0.90 3.66 -8.40
C ALA A 245 2.04 3.62 -9.41
N SER A 246 1.69 3.72 -10.69
CA SER A 246 2.65 3.64 -11.77
C SER A 246 2.31 4.61 -12.90
N ALA A 247 3.29 5.04 -13.67
CA ALA A 247 3.09 5.90 -14.83
C ALA A 247 4.10 5.57 -15.92
N ASN A 248 3.73 5.81 -17.18
CA ASN A 248 4.68 5.79 -18.29
C ASN A 248 4.94 7.24 -18.73
N CYS A 249 6.15 7.74 -18.49
CA CYS A 249 6.53 9.09 -18.85
C CYS A 249 6.75 9.28 -20.36
N ASN A 250 6.78 8.19 -21.14
CA ASN A 250 6.99 8.17 -22.59
C ASN A 250 8.28 8.91 -23.01
N ILE A 251 9.31 8.85 -22.17
CA ILE A 251 10.64 9.42 -22.44
C ILE A 251 11.72 8.43 -22.00
N PRO A 252 12.64 8.03 -22.89
CA PRO A 252 13.78 7.22 -22.47
C PRO A 252 14.70 8.03 -21.56
N ILE A 253 15.19 7.43 -20.49
CA ILE A 253 15.96 8.09 -19.42
C ILE A 253 17.38 7.54 -19.37
N ARG A 254 18.37 8.43 -19.28
CA ARG A 254 19.77 8.10 -19.00
C ARG A 254 19.98 7.85 -17.51
N LEU A 255 19.72 6.63 -17.05
CA LEU A 255 19.77 6.28 -15.62
C LEU A 255 21.18 6.45 -15.04
N GLU A 256 22.24 6.20 -15.81
CA GLU A 256 23.63 6.32 -15.36
C GLU A 256 23.97 7.76 -14.96
N VAL A 257 23.56 8.72 -15.80
CA VAL A 257 23.78 10.15 -15.55
C VAL A 257 22.91 10.62 -14.38
N LEU A 258 21.65 10.20 -14.34
CA LEU A 258 20.75 10.52 -13.22
C LEU A 258 21.29 9.96 -11.88
N ALA A 259 21.78 8.72 -11.87
CA ALA A 259 22.37 8.09 -10.69
C ALA A 259 23.63 8.81 -10.23
N HIS A 260 24.48 9.23 -11.17
CA HIS A 260 25.68 9.99 -10.87
C HIS A 260 25.36 11.35 -10.25
N ASP A 261 24.47 12.13 -10.88
CA ASP A 261 24.15 13.49 -10.48
C ASP A 261 23.30 13.55 -9.20
N HIS A 262 22.49 12.51 -8.94
CA HIS A 262 21.62 12.39 -7.76
C HIS A 262 22.08 11.26 -6.81
N LYS A 263 23.39 11.01 -6.71
CA LYS A 263 23.96 9.89 -5.94
C LYS A 263 23.49 9.77 -4.48
N GLU A 264 23.17 10.89 -3.83
CA GLU A 264 22.67 10.91 -2.45
C GLU A 264 21.24 10.33 -2.31
N TYR A 265 20.47 10.34 -3.40
CA TYR A 265 19.06 9.92 -3.43
C TYR A 265 18.85 8.63 -4.24
N CYS A 266 19.84 8.20 -5.02
CA CYS A 266 19.72 7.13 -6.00
C CYS A 266 20.59 5.93 -5.63
N ASN A 267 20.01 4.72 -5.75
CA ASN A 267 20.76 3.48 -5.87
C ASN A 267 20.48 2.87 -7.24
N TYR A 268 21.52 2.63 -8.04
CA TYR A 268 21.40 2.01 -9.36
C TYR A 268 22.56 1.04 -9.57
N GLU A 269 22.24 -0.25 -9.58
CA GLU A 269 23.17 -1.35 -9.80
C GLU A 269 22.54 -2.24 -10.89
N PRO A 270 22.72 -1.90 -12.18
CA PRO A 270 21.98 -2.52 -13.29
C PRO A 270 22.21 -4.03 -13.41
N GLU A 271 23.35 -4.52 -12.93
CA GLU A 271 23.66 -5.96 -12.86
C GLU A 271 22.82 -6.70 -11.80
N LEU A 272 22.27 -5.98 -10.82
CA LEU A 272 21.44 -6.54 -9.73
C LEU A 272 19.95 -6.28 -9.95
N PHE A 273 19.60 -5.10 -10.46
CA PHE A 273 18.22 -4.70 -10.70
C PHE A 273 18.14 -3.66 -11.83
N ALA A 274 17.26 -3.91 -12.80
CA ALA A 274 17.14 -3.09 -14.01
C ALA A 274 16.62 -1.66 -13.78
N GLY A 275 15.93 -1.41 -12.65
CA GLY A 275 15.40 -0.09 -12.32
C GLY A 275 16.32 0.72 -11.39
N LEU A 276 16.35 2.04 -11.58
CA LEU A 276 16.95 2.94 -10.60
C LEU A 276 16.00 3.15 -9.43
N VAL A 277 16.52 3.05 -8.22
CA VAL A 277 15.79 3.33 -6.97
C VAL A 277 16.03 4.77 -6.55
N TYR A 278 14.99 5.59 -6.61
CA TYR A 278 15.03 7.00 -6.21
C TYR A 278 14.30 7.21 -4.88
N ARG A 279 15.03 7.66 -3.85
CA ARG A 279 14.50 7.97 -2.52
C ARG A 279 14.09 9.45 -2.45
N TYR A 280 12.81 9.71 -2.66
CA TYR A 280 12.24 11.05 -2.65
C TYR A 280 11.85 11.46 -1.21
N LYS A 281 12.58 12.44 -0.64
CA LYS A 281 12.36 12.97 0.72
C LYS A 281 12.57 14.49 0.77
N PRO A 282 11.68 15.30 0.16
CA PRO A 282 11.80 16.77 0.17
C PRO A 282 11.56 17.36 1.57
N THR A 283 10.84 16.65 2.42
CA THR A 283 10.52 17.06 3.79
C THR A 283 10.53 15.85 4.72
N SER A 284 10.62 16.08 6.04
CA SER A 284 10.58 14.99 7.03
C SER A 284 9.26 14.20 7.03
N ASN A 285 8.17 14.81 6.57
CA ASN A 285 6.80 14.25 6.57
C ASN A 285 6.32 13.74 5.20
N LEU A 286 7.17 13.76 4.17
CA LEU A 286 6.92 13.20 2.85
C LEU A 286 8.12 12.36 2.45
N LYS A 287 7.95 11.04 2.55
CA LYS A 287 8.90 10.03 2.09
C LYS A 287 8.20 9.20 1.02
N SER A 288 8.84 9.00 -0.11
CA SER A 288 8.38 8.13 -1.20
C SER A 288 9.58 7.46 -1.85
N VAL A 289 9.37 6.25 -2.36
CA VAL A 289 10.36 5.54 -3.14
C VAL A 289 9.81 5.38 -4.55
N ILE A 290 10.66 5.65 -5.53
CA ILE A 290 10.30 5.63 -6.94
C ILE A 290 11.25 4.68 -7.65
N LEU A 291 10.71 3.70 -8.37
CA LEU A 291 11.47 2.89 -9.31
C LEU A 291 11.38 3.54 -10.67
N ILE A 292 12.52 3.76 -11.32
CA ILE A 292 12.63 4.45 -12.61
C ILE A 292 13.34 3.52 -13.58
N PHE A 293 12.69 3.21 -14.70
CA PHE A 293 13.24 2.34 -15.74
C PHE A 293 13.76 3.16 -16.92
N VAL A 294 14.72 2.60 -17.67
CA VAL A 294 15.31 3.23 -18.87
C VAL A 294 14.23 3.62 -19.88
N SER A 295 13.15 2.84 -19.98
CA SER A 295 11.99 3.10 -20.84
C SER A 295 11.17 4.35 -20.47
N GLY A 296 11.39 4.93 -19.29
CA GLY A 296 10.58 6.03 -18.75
C GLY A 296 9.32 5.56 -18.01
N LYS A 297 9.13 4.26 -17.84
CA LYS A 297 8.15 3.72 -16.89
C LYS A 297 8.62 4.00 -15.47
N ILE A 298 7.68 4.29 -14.57
CA ILE A 298 7.96 4.53 -13.16
C ILE A 298 6.93 3.84 -12.26
N ILE A 299 7.38 3.40 -11.08
CA ILE A 299 6.53 2.91 -9.99
C ILE A 299 6.77 3.79 -8.77
N ILE A 300 5.70 4.29 -8.16
CA ILE A 300 5.74 5.17 -6.98
C ILE A 300 5.06 4.46 -5.80
N THR A 301 5.74 4.39 -4.66
CA THR A 301 5.22 3.82 -3.40
C THR A 301 5.61 4.70 -2.19
N GLY A 302 4.97 4.47 -1.05
CA GLY A 302 5.20 5.19 0.23
C GLY A 302 4.26 6.39 0.45
N CYS A 303 3.42 6.74 -0.53
CA CYS A 303 2.50 7.86 -0.43
C CYS A 303 1.26 7.52 0.42
N LYS A 304 0.92 8.37 1.40
CA LYS A 304 -0.27 8.20 2.26
C LYS A 304 -1.50 8.99 1.81
N SER A 305 -1.38 9.75 0.73
CA SER A 305 -2.50 10.47 0.13
C SER A 305 -2.30 10.63 -1.37
N VAL A 306 -3.41 10.68 -2.11
CA VAL A 306 -3.41 10.87 -3.56
C VAL A 306 -2.79 12.23 -3.95
N ASN A 307 -3.03 13.28 -3.16
CA ASN A 307 -2.41 14.59 -3.41
C ASN A 307 -0.89 14.54 -3.31
N LYS A 308 -0.34 13.87 -2.27
CA LYS A 308 1.11 13.69 -2.11
C LYS A 308 1.68 12.87 -3.26
N LEU A 309 0.98 11.82 -3.67
CA LEU A 309 1.35 11.02 -4.84
C LEU A 309 1.47 11.86 -6.11
N TYR A 310 0.51 12.76 -6.37
CA TYR A 310 0.59 13.68 -7.51
C TYR A 310 1.75 14.68 -7.40
N THR A 311 2.02 15.21 -6.21
CA THR A 311 3.18 16.08 -5.99
C THR A 311 4.49 15.35 -6.29
N VAL A 312 4.67 14.15 -5.74
CA VAL A 312 5.84 13.30 -6.01
C VAL A 312 5.99 13.04 -7.51
N PHE A 313 4.88 12.69 -8.17
CA PHE A 313 4.88 12.42 -9.61
C PHE A 313 5.27 13.65 -10.45
N GLN A 314 4.73 14.83 -10.13
CA GLN A 314 5.06 16.08 -10.81
C GLN A 314 6.54 16.44 -10.64
N ASP A 315 7.06 16.30 -9.43
CA ASP A 315 8.45 16.66 -9.12
C ASP A 315 9.43 15.71 -9.79
N ILE A 316 9.21 14.40 -9.68
CA ILE A 316 10.10 13.42 -10.33
C ILE A 316 10.05 13.58 -11.85
N TYR A 317 8.87 13.82 -12.41
CA TYR A 317 8.75 14.02 -13.85
C TYR A 317 9.54 15.25 -14.34
N ASN A 318 9.59 16.33 -13.56
CA ASN A 318 10.42 17.50 -13.88
C ASN A 318 11.92 17.20 -13.86
N VAL A 319 12.36 16.31 -12.95
CA VAL A 319 13.74 15.80 -12.94
C VAL A 319 14.00 14.96 -14.19
N LEU A 320 13.13 13.98 -14.48
CA LEU A 320 13.32 13.02 -15.57
C LEU A 320 13.49 13.67 -16.95
N ILE A 321 12.80 14.79 -17.22
CA ILE A 321 12.94 15.51 -18.50
C ILE A 321 14.40 15.97 -18.76
N GLN A 322 15.13 16.31 -17.71
CA GLN A 322 16.52 16.80 -17.82
C GLN A 322 17.48 15.68 -18.25
N TYR A 323 17.09 14.43 -18.01
CA TYR A 323 17.87 13.23 -18.32
C TYR A 323 17.29 12.42 -19.49
N LYS A 324 16.39 13.03 -20.26
CA LYS A 324 15.87 12.43 -21.50
C LYS A 324 17.04 12.14 -22.46
N ASN A 325 17.02 10.96 -23.07
CA ASN A 325 17.91 10.56 -24.18
C ASN A 325 17.68 11.38 -25.45
#